data_AF-A0A251U3Y5-F1
#
_entry.id   AF-A0A251U3Y5-F1
#
_cell.length_a   1.000
_cell.length_b   1.000
_cell.length_c   1.000
_cell.angle_alpha   90.00
_cell.angle_beta   90.00
_cell.angle_gamma   90.00
#
_symmetry.space_group_name_H-M   'P 1'
#
loop_
_entity.id
_entity.type
_entity.pdbx_description
1 polymer ?
#
loop_
_entity_poly.entity_id
_entity_poly.type
_entity_poly.pdbx_seq_one_letter_code
_entity_poly.pdbx_strand_id
1 'polypeptide(L)' 'MGRMKTIWGEDCMEFKPERWISKSGEIKNEPSYKSPIFNAGPRTCLGKNMALSQLKIVATTIIYHYHIQLV' A
#
# COMPACT_ATOMS: atom_id res chain seq x y z
N MET A 1 -13.41 -2.10 -4.10
CA MET A 1 -12.65 -3.23 -3.51
C MET A 1 -11.81 -2.82 -2.31
N GLY A 2 -11.04 -1.73 -2.33
CA GLY A 2 -10.11 -1.36 -1.25
C GLY A 2 -10.68 -1.14 0.17
N ARG A 3 -12.01 -1.03 0.34
CA ARG A 3 -12.70 -0.88 1.64
C ARG A 3 -13.87 -1.86 1.80
N MET A 4 -13.87 -2.96 1.06
CA MET A 4 -14.93 -3.97 1.15
C MET A 4 -14.65 -4.93 2.30
N LYS A 5 -15.58 -5.03 3.25
CA LYS A 5 -15.48 -5.96 4.38
C LYS A 5 -15.30 -7.41 3.96
N THR A 6 -15.94 -7.82 2.87
CA THR A 6 -15.81 -9.18 2.31
C THR A 6 -14.41 -9.51 1.78
N ILE A 7 -13.59 -8.50 1.47
CA ILE A 7 -12.22 -8.68 0.96
C ILE A 7 -11.19 -8.45 2.07
N TRP A 8 -11.42 -7.44 2.90
CA TRP A 8 -10.42 -6.92 3.84
C TRP A 8 -10.79 -7.12 5.31
N GLY A 9 -11.92 -7.76 5.62
CA GLY A 9 -12.41 -7.96 6.99
C GLY A 9 -13.12 -6.73 7.57
N GLU A 10 -13.59 -6.85 8.81
CA GLU A 10 -14.29 -5.77 9.51
C GLU A 10 -13.41 -4.53 9.74
N ASP A 11 -12.10 -4.73 9.85
CA ASP A 11 -11.09 -3.68 10.04
C ASP A 11 -10.68 -2.99 8.71
N CYS A 12 -11.47 -3.11 7.64
CA CYS A 12 -11.16 -2.56 6.31
C CYS A 12 -11.08 -1.02 6.24
N MET A 13 -11.54 -0.34 7.30
CA MET A 13 -11.47 1.12 7.44
C MET A 13 -10.30 1.59 8.30
N GLU A 14 -9.60 0.66 8.95
CA GLU A 14 -8.48 0.97 9.84
C GLU A 14 -7.17 1.08 9.08
N PHE A 15 -6.31 2.01 9.50
CA PHE A 15 -4.92 2.06 9.05
C PHE A 15 -4.10 1.00 9.78
N LYS A 16 -3.88 -0.14 9.11
CA LYS A 16 -3.20 -1.32 9.69
C LYS A 16 -2.06 -1.81 8.80
N PRO A 17 -0.84 -1.24 8.93
CA PRO A 17 0.33 -1.64 8.13
C PRO A 17 0.65 -3.14 8.21
N GLU A 18 0.42 -3.76 9.37
CA GLU A 18 0.67 -5.18 9.66
C GLU A 18 -0.16 -6.11 8.76
N ARG A 19 -1.24 -5.60 8.15
CA ARG A 19 -2.05 -6.33 7.17
C ARG A 19 -1.18 -6.90 6.04
N TRP A 20 -0.15 -6.16 5.64
CA TRP A 20 0.73 -6.48 4.51
C TRP A 20 1.93 -7.35 4.89
N ILE A 21 2.04 -7.78 6.15
CA ILE A 21 3.18 -8.55 6.67
C ILE A 21 2.70 -9.95 7.08
N SER A 22 3.39 -11.00 6.63
CA SER A 22 3.11 -12.39 6.98
C SER A 22 3.53 -12.70 8.42
N LYS A 23 3.08 -13.84 8.95
CA LYS A 23 3.54 -14.31 10.27
C LYS A 23 5.05 -14.59 10.31
N SER A 24 5.67 -14.88 9.16
CA SER A 24 7.12 -15.04 8.99
C SER A 24 7.87 -13.71 8.82
N GLY A 25 7.18 -12.56 8.77
CA GLY A 25 7.78 -11.24 8.57
C GLY A 25 7.98 -10.84 7.10
N GLU A 26 7.51 -11.66 6.15
CA GLU A 26 7.62 -11.40 4.72
C GLU A 26 6.49 -10.50 4.22
N ILE A 27 6.72 -9.79 3.11
CA ILE A 27 5.68 -8.96 2.49
C ILE A 27 4.65 -9.86 1.79
N LYS A 28 3.38 -9.70 2.16
CA LYS A 28 2.28 -10.39 1.48
C LYS A 28 2.04 -9.81 0.10
N ASN A 29 2.02 -10.67 -0.91
CA ASN A 29 1.62 -10.31 -2.26
C ASN A 29 0.11 -10.49 -2.45
N GLU A 30 -0.65 -9.42 -2.30
CA GLU A 30 -2.08 -9.45 -2.61
C GLU A 30 -2.33 -9.25 -4.11
N PRO A 31 -3.31 -9.97 -4.69
CA PRO A 31 -3.68 -9.77 -6.07
C PRO A 31 -4.09 -8.33 -6.39
N SER A 32 -3.65 -7.80 -7.53
CA SER A 32 -3.89 -6.41 -7.94
C SER A 32 -5.37 -6.03 -8.03
N TYR A 33 -6.25 -6.97 -8.34
CA TYR A 33 -7.69 -6.70 -8.37
C TYR A 33 -8.26 -6.41 -6.97
N LYS A 34 -7.72 -6.99 -5.89
CA LYS A 34 -8.19 -6.66 -4.52
C LYS A 34 -7.87 -5.23 -4.13
N SER A 35 -6.73 -4.71 -4.62
CA SER A 35 -6.27 -3.34 -4.42
C SER A 35 -6.09 -2.61 -5.77
N PRO A 36 -7.19 -2.19 -6.41
CA PRO A 36 -7.19 -1.71 -7.79
C PRO A 36 -6.73 -0.25 -7.92
N ILE A 37 -5.89 0.26 -7.02
CA ILE A 37 -5.39 1.65 -7.03
C ILE A 37 -4.66 2.02 -8.32
N PHE A 38 -4.10 1.03 -9.01
CA PHE A 38 -3.45 1.17 -10.32
C PHE A 38 -4.19 0.39 -11.42
N ASN A 39 -5.47 0.04 -11.23
CA ASN A 39 -6.20 -0.95 -12.02
C ASN A 39 -5.51 -2.34 -12.04
N ALA A 40 -6.03 -3.25 -12.86
CA ALA A 40 -5.48 -4.58 -13.08
C ALA A 40 -5.63 -5.00 -14.55
N GLY A 41 -4.87 -6.02 -14.98
CA GLY A 41 -4.92 -6.56 -16.34
C GLY A 41 -4.32 -5.62 -17.40
N PRO A 42 -4.76 -5.73 -18.67
CA PRO A 42 -4.20 -4.95 -19.80
C PRO A 42 -4.35 -3.43 -19.67
N ARG A 43 -5.20 -2.95 -18.76
CA ARG A 43 -5.43 -1.53 -18.47
C ARG A 43 -4.82 -1.06 -17.15
N THR A 44 -3.85 -1.81 -16.63
CA THR A 44 -3.05 -1.40 -15.47
C THR A 44 -2.32 -0.09 -15.79
N CYS A 45 -2.20 0.80 -14.80
CA CYS A 45 -1.46 2.05 -14.92
C CYS A 45 -0.01 1.77 -15.34
N LEU A 46 0.41 2.34 -16.47
CA LEU A 46 1.77 2.22 -16.99
C LEU A 46 2.81 2.81 -16.02
N GLY A 47 2.42 3.85 -15.28
CA GLY A 47 3.27 4.54 -14.30
C GLY A 47 3.37 3.86 -12.93
N LYS A 48 2.74 2.69 -12.71
CA LYS A 48 2.66 2.04 -11.38
C LYS A 48 4.03 1.89 -10.71
N ASN A 49 5.01 1.34 -11.44
CA ASN A 49 6.32 1.08 -10.88
C ASN A 49 7.09 2.37 -10.59
N MET A 50 7.00 3.37 -11.48
CA MET A 50 7.60 4.69 -11.27
C MET A 50 7.01 5.38 -10.05
N ALA A 51 5.69 5.41 -9.93
CA ALA A 51 4.99 6.03 -8.80
C ALA A 51 5.36 5.39 -7.46
N LEU A 52 5.44 4.05 -7.40
CA LEU A 52 5.86 3.34 -6.19
C LEU A 52 7.32 3.61 -5.83
N SER A 53 8.22 3.71 -6.82
CA SER A 53 9.63 4.07 -6.58
C SER A 53 9.75 5.50 -6.05
N GLN A 54 9.05 6.45 -6.66
CA GLN A 54 9.06 7.85 -6.22
C GLN A 54 8.48 8.01 -4.81
N LEU A 55 7.37 7.33 -4.51
CA LEU A 55 6.78 7.32 -3.18
C LEU A 55 7.78 6.84 -2.12
N LYS A 56 8.50 5.74 -2.41
CA LYS A 56 9.54 5.21 -1.51
C LYS A 56 10.69 6.20 -1.31
N ILE A 57 11.16 6.84 -2.39
CA ILE A 57 12.23 7.84 -2.29
C ILE A 57 11.80 8.98 -1.36
N VAL A 58 10.63 9.58 -1.61
CA VAL A 58 10.12 10.70 -0.81
C VAL A 58 9.88 10.29 0.64
N ALA A 59 9.22 9.15 0.88
CA ALA A 59 8.95 8.65 2.23
C ALA A 59 10.24 8.40 3.01
N THR A 60 11.22 7.72 2.39
CA THR A 60 12.54 7.47 3.01
C THR A 60 13.26 8.78 3.28
N THR A 61 13.32 9.72 2.34
CA THR A 61 13.96 11.03 2.56
C THR A 61 13.34 11.76 3.74
N ILE A 62 12.02 11.74 3.86
CA ILE A 62 11.31 12.37 4.98
C ILE A 62 11.65 11.67 6.30
N ILE A 63 11.52 10.34 6.37
CA ILE A 63 11.74 9.57 7.60
C ILE A 63 13.17 9.68 8.11
N TYR A 64 14.16 9.69 7.22
CA TYR A 64 15.57 9.69 7.61
C TYR A 64 16.12 11.06 8.01
N HIS A 65 15.59 12.16 7.43
CA HIS A 65 16.19 13.49 7.60
C HIS A 65 15.35 14.46 8.42
N TYR A 66 14.08 14.14 8.70
CA TYR A 66 13.16 15.06 9.35
C TYR A 66 12.42 14.40 10.51
N HIS A 67 12.12 15.20 11.54
CA HIS A 67 11.20 14.84 12.61
C HIS A 67 9.88 15.57 12.39
N ILE A 68 8.80 14.84 12.14
CA ILE A 68 7.48 15.40 11.86
C ILE A 68 6.59 15.29 13.10
N GLN A 69 5.93 16.39 13.46
CA GLN A 69 4.95 16.44 14.53
C GLN A 69 3.66 17.07 14.01
N LEU A 70 2.51 16.52 14.45
CA LEU A 70 1.20 17.13 14.24
C LEU A 70 1.03 18.26 15.25
N VAL A 71 0.55 19.42 14.79
CA VAL A 71 0.25 20.60 15.63
C VAL A 71 -1.24 20.67 15.91
#